data_AF-A0A0U2NNS0-F1
#
_entry.id   AF-A0A0U2NNS0-F1
#
_cell.length_a   1.000
_cell.length_b   1.000
_cell.length_c   1.000
_cell.angle_alpha   90.00
_cell.angle_beta   90.00
_cell.angle_gamma   90.00
#
_symmetry.space_group_name_H-M   'P 1'
#
loop_
_entity.id
_entity.type
_entity.pdbx_description
1 polymer ?
#
loop_
_entity_poly.entity_id
_entity_poly.type
_entity_poly.pdbx_seq_one_letter_code
_entity_poly.pdbx_strand_id
1 'polypeptide(L)'
;MYRSIQNNQPQQLNQKVISHYRSLKRRNDIFMVILLWIILSCGFFFTLFFITENHYPAKIDSYDRQLLKLEQERTDILAGNIDTATKSFDTVLQENLDNLKEYPQQENNYSVVIDGTDSNLVINKNNIFVSDNANMLDAAVKKKIYDLNKQLAASTNGAQLEVVTVSKLPRGEDIESYANKIFNQLGIGSKNENNGVLYLVALDEREFRLEVGYGLEGLIPDGLADTIINDDTVVDQFKEENYTVAVTQVVDNVFALMNTKTALVDSKINQVEQQRSSAKFAHWGLFILLLSIIVVGLVLITRLVRARMSLKLSYDAYQEQVSSSTNEIHQSDSQLLLEKIKQTDLYYIMLSGAFLISSRRGIRRARARGRLLKNPTAQPKAFGRILIGDTLYSGNGDILTTAYLTSNYNATNWSDNDSSGSGNGGSSWGSFGGGSSGGGGASGGW
;
A
#
# COMPACT_ATOMS: atom_id res chain seq x y z
N MET A 1 5.31 12.46 -43.59
CA MET A 1 4.22 11.64 -44.18
C MET A 1 3.12 12.49 -44.82
N TYR A 2 2.76 13.66 -44.28
CA TYR A 2 1.67 14.50 -44.79
C TYR A 2 1.96 15.21 -46.14
N ARG A 3 3.19 15.73 -46.33
CA ARG A 3 3.61 16.41 -47.57
C ARG A 3 3.74 15.49 -48.79
N SER A 4 3.81 14.16 -48.63
CA SER A 4 3.99 13.20 -49.74
C SER A 4 2.69 12.62 -50.30
N ILE A 5 1.52 13.12 -49.88
CA ILE A 5 0.20 12.61 -50.29
C ILE A 5 -0.46 13.51 -51.36
N GLN A 6 -0.07 14.78 -51.46
CA GLN A 6 -0.72 15.74 -52.37
C GLN A 6 -0.37 15.55 -53.86
N ASN A 7 0.77 14.92 -54.20
CA ASN A 7 1.23 14.71 -55.59
C ASN A 7 1.10 13.26 -56.10
N ASN A 8 0.33 12.42 -55.40
CA ASN A 8 0.19 11.01 -55.76
C ASN A 8 -0.77 10.80 -56.94
N GLN A 9 -0.38 9.95 -57.90
CA GLN A 9 -1.32 9.46 -58.92
C GLN A 9 -2.53 8.78 -58.26
N PRO A 10 -3.77 8.92 -58.79
CA PRO A 10 -5.00 8.43 -58.15
C PRO A 10 -4.94 6.95 -57.75
N GLN A 11 -4.31 6.12 -58.59
CA GLN A 11 -4.11 4.69 -58.36
C GLN A 11 -3.20 4.42 -57.15
N GLN A 12 -2.12 5.20 -56.97
CA GLN A 12 -1.23 5.07 -55.82
C GLN A 12 -1.93 5.47 -54.52
N LEU A 13 -2.81 6.50 -54.56
CA LEU A 13 -3.60 6.89 -53.39
C LEU A 13 -4.62 5.81 -53.01
N ASN A 14 -5.30 5.23 -54.01
CA ASN A 14 -6.23 4.12 -53.80
C ASN A 14 -5.53 2.92 -53.13
N GLN A 15 -4.34 2.53 -53.63
CA GLN A 15 -3.53 1.46 -53.03
C GLN A 15 -3.11 1.77 -51.58
N LYS A 16 -2.74 3.02 -51.27
CA LYS A 16 -2.42 3.45 -49.90
C LYS A 16 -3.63 3.33 -48.96
N VAL A 17 -4.83 3.75 -49.39
CA VAL A 17 -6.05 3.64 -48.57
C VAL A 17 -6.41 2.18 -48.28
N ILE A 18 -6.38 1.31 -49.30
CA ILE A 18 -6.69 -0.11 -49.16
C ILE A 18 -5.66 -0.82 -48.28
N SER A 19 -4.36 -0.56 -48.48
CA SER A 19 -3.29 -1.17 -47.67
C SER A 19 -3.37 -0.74 -46.21
N HIS A 20 -3.70 0.53 -45.93
CA HIS A 20 -3.91 1.01 -44.56
C HIS A 20 -5.07 0.29 -43.87
N TYR A 21 -6.22 0.12 -44.55
CA TYR A 21 -7.34 -0.67 -44.04
C TYR A 21 -6.93 -2.11 -43.73
N ARG A 22 -6.22 -2.79 -44.65
CA ARG A 22 -5.76 -4.18 -44.44
C ARG A 22 -4.84 -4.29 -43.22
N SER A 23 -3.90 -3.35 -43.07
CA SER A 23 -3.00 -3.29 -41.92
C SER A 23 -3.76 -3.06 -40.60
N LEU A 24 -4.74 -2.15 -40.61
CA LEU A 24 -5.58 -1.87 -39.45
C LEU A 24 -6.45 -3.07 -39.05
N LYS A 25 -7.06 -3.75 -40.03
CA LYS A 25 -7.81 -4.99 -39.82
C LYS A 25 -6.92 -6.07 -39.22
N ARG A 26 -5.73 -6.32 -39.79
CA ARG A 26 -4.78 -7.32 -39.29
C ARG A 26 -4.37 -7.05 -37.83
N ARG A 27 -4.05 -5.80 -37.49
CA ARG A 27 -3.70 -5.41 -36.11
C ARG A 27 -4.85 -5.61 -35.12
N ASN A 28 -6.07 -5.24 -35.50
CA ASN A 28 -7.25 -5.49 -34.69
C ASN A 28 -7.53 -7.00 -34.51
N ASP A 29 -7.32 -7.81 -35.56
CA ASP A 29 -7.49 -9.27 -35.51
C ASP A 29 -6.43 -9.91 -34.60
N ILE A 30 -5.16 -9.46 -34.66
CA ILE A 30 -4.10 -9.89 -33.72
C ILE A 30 -4.47 -9.52 -32.28
N PHE A 31 -4.91 -8.29 -32.04
CA PHE A 31 -5.31 -7.83 -30.71
C PHE A 31 -6.47 -8.64 -30.14
N MET A 32 -7.45 -9.01 -30.97
CA MET A 32 -8.54 -9.93 -30.58
C MET A 32 -8.02 -11.30 -30.15
N VAL A 33 -7.08 -11.88 -30.92
CA VAL A 33 -6.49 -13.20 -30.59
C VAL A 33 -5.73 -13.14 -29.27
N ILE A 34 -4.95 -12.08 -29.04
CA ILE A 34 -4.26 -11.85 -27.76
C ILE A 34 -5.26 -11.79 -26.61
N LEU A 35 -6.35 -11.05 -26.78
CA LEU A 35 -7.36 -10.88 -25.74
C LEU A 35 -8.11 -12.19 -25.45
N LEU A 36 -8.42 -12.97 -26.48
CA LEU A 36 -8.97 -14.33 -26.32
C LEU A 36 -8.00 -15.23 -25.56
N TRP A 37 -6.71 -15.19 -25.88
CA TRP A 37 -5.68 -15.93 -25.15
C TRP A 37 -5.61 -15.54 -23.67
N ILE A 38 -5.70 -14.23 -23.36
CA ILE A 38 -5.73 -13.74 -21.98
C ILE A 38 -6.97 -14.30 -21.25
N ILE A 39 -8.16 -14.23 -21.86
CA ILE A 39 -9.38 -14.77 -21.24
C ILE A 39 -9.28 -16.28 -21.03
N LEU A 40 -8.78 -17.03 -22.02
CA LEU A 40 -8.61 -18.48 -21.91
C LEU A 40 -7.60 -18.85 -20.82
N SER A 41 -6.47 -18.14 -20.76
CA SER A 41 -5.47 -18.32 -19.71
C SER A 41 -6.05 -17.99 -18.33
N CYS A 42 -6.72 -16.85 -18.17
CA CYS A 42 -7.40 -16.50 -16.92
C CYS A 42 -8.49 -17.51 -16.55
N GLY A 43 -9.27 -18.01 -17.51
CA GLY A 43 -10.26 -19.05 -17.29
C GLY A 43 -9.63 -20.36 -16.83
N PHE A 44 -8.51 -20.76 -17.43
CA PHE A 44 -7.73 -21.91 -16.99
C PHE A 44 -7.23 -21.73 -15.54
N PHE A 45 -6.61 -20.59 -15.22
CA PHE A 45 -6.17 -20.28 -13.86
C PHE A 45 -7.33 -20.20 -12.87
N PHE A 46 -8.49 -19.70 -13.28
CA PHE A 46 -9.70 -19.66 -12.47
C PHE A 46 -10.21 -21.08 -12.17
N THR A 47 -10.23 -21.97 -13.15
CA THR A 47 -10.57 -23.38 -12.90
C THR A 47 -9.54 -24.08 -12.03
N LEU A 48 -8.25 -23.80 -12.26
CA LEU A 48 -7.16 -24.37 -11.47
C LEU A 48 -7.24 -23.90 -10.01
N PHE A 49 -7.56 -22.63 -9.77
CA PHE A 49 -7.79 -22.07 -8.44
C PHE A 49 -8.84 -22.88 -7.66
N PHE A 50 -10.01 -23.14 -8.27
CA PHE A 50 -11.05 -23.96 -7.64
C PHE A 50 -10.67 -25.44 -7.45
N ILE A 51 -9.90 -26.03 -8.36
CA ILE A 51 -9.52 -27.45 -8.29
C ILE A 51 -8.39 -27.69 -7.29
N THR A 52 -7.41 -26.78 -7.23
CA THR A 52 -6.21 -26.95 -6.39
C THR A 52 -6.41 -26.48 -4.96
N GLU A 53 -7.38 -25.59 -4.70
CA GLU A 53 -7.69 -25.10 -3.35
C GLU A 53 -8.63 -26.00 -2.52
N ASN A 54 -8.54 -27.33 -2.66
CA ASN A 54 -9.18 -28.23 -1.69
C ASN A 54 -8.69 -28.00 -0.23
N HIS A 55 -7.59 -27.26 -0.06
CA HIS A 55 -7.02 -26.91 1.24
C HIS A 55 -7.53 -25.58 1.82
N TYR A 56 -8.20 -24.71 1.05
CA TYR A 56 -8.68 -23.43 1.58
C TYR A 56 -9.77 -23.61 2.64
N PRO A 57 -10.84 -24.41 2.42
CA PRO A 57 -11.84 -24.66 3.45
C PRO A 57 -11.21 -25.28 4.70
N ALA A 58 -10.36 -26.30 4.53
CA ALA A 58 -9.67 -26.95 5.65
C ALA A 58 -8.75 -26.00 6.44
N LYS A 59 -8.12 -25.02 5.77
CA LYS A 59 -7.29 -23.98 6.40
C LYS A 59 -8.14 -22.99 7.19
N ILE A 60 -9.28 -22.54 6.65
CA ILE A 60 -10.22 -21.69 7.38
C ILE A 60 -10.79 -22.43 8.60
N ASP A 61 -11.19 -23.70 8.43
CA ASP A 61 -11.67 -24.55 9.54
C ASP A 61 -10.59 -24.74 10.62
N SER A 62 -9.31 -24.82 10.21
CA SER A 62 -8.19 -24.86 11.16
C SER A 62 -8.11 -23.59 11.99
N TYR A 63 -8.23 -22.41 11.38
CA TYR A 63 -8.26 -21.15 12.11
C TYR A 63 -9.48 -21.03 13.02
N ASP A 64 -10.67 -21.44 12.53
CA ASP A 64 -11.89 -21.42 13.33
C ASP A 64 -11.79 -22.33 14.57
N ARG A 65 -11.19 -23.52 14.43
CA ARG A 65 -10.91 -24.40 15.58
C ARG A 65 -9.90 -23.80 16.56
N GLN A 66 -8.86 -23.12 16.06
CA GLN A 66 -7.88 -22.44 16.92
C GLN A 66 -8.51 -21.29 17.70
N LEU A 67 -9.32 -20.47 17.03
CA LEU A 67 -10.06 -19.37 17.68
C LEU A 67 -11.01 -19.90 18.75
N LEU A 68 -11.78 -20.95 18.45
CA LEU A 68 -12.70 -21.54 19.43
C LEU A 68 -11.96 -22.04 20.68
N LYS A 69 -10.78 -22.64 20.51
CA LYS A 69 -9.94 -23.07 21.64
C LYS A 69 -9.44 -21.88 22.47
N LEU A 70 -8.96 -20.83 21.82
CA LEU A 70 -8.46 -19.62 22.49
C LEU A 70 -9.59 -18.85 23.18
N GLU A 71 -10.76 -18.77 22.57
CA GLU A 71 -11.96 -18.18 23.17
C GLU A 71 -12.41 -18.97 24.40
N GLN A 72 -12.37 -20.30 24.33
CA GLN A 72 -12.66 -21.14 25.49
C GLN A 72 -11.64 -20.88 26.61
N GLU A 73 -10.34 -20.88 26.30
CA GLU A 73 -9.26 -20.55 27.25
C GLU A 73 -9.47 -19.16 27.88
N ARG A 74 -9.83 -18.16 27.07
CA ARG A 74 -10.18 -16.81 27.53
C ARG A 74 -11.36 -16.83 28.50
N THR A 75 -12.45 -17.54 28.18
CA THR A 75 -13.62 -17.63 29.05
C THR A 75 -13.32 -18.36 30.35
N ASP A 76 -12.48 -19.39 30.30
CA ASP A 76 -12.09 -20.16 31.48
C ASP A 76 -11.16 -19.36 32.40
N ILE A 77 -10.25 -18.54 31.85
CA ILE A 77 -9.43 -17.58 32.62
C ILE A 77 -10.33 -16.54 33.31
N LEU A 78 -11.32 -16.00 32.60
CA LEU A 78 -12.25 -15.01 33.16
C LEU A 78 -13.18 -15.62 34.22
N ALA A 79 -13.57 -16.88 34.06
CA ALA A 79 -14.39 -17.62 35.01
C ALA A 79 -13.59 -18.13 36.24
N GLY A 80 -12.26 -18.06 36.20
CA GLY A 80 -11.39 -18.61 37.24
C GLY A 80 -11.26 -20.13 37.22
N ASN A 81 -11.60 -20.78 36.10
CA ASN A 81 -11.60 -22.24 35.93
C ASN A 81 -10.24 -22.79 35.49
N ILE A 82 -9.35 -21.96 34.95
CA ILE A 82 -7.98 -22.30 34.56
C ILE A 82 -7.02 -21.43 35.38
N ASP A 83 -6.29 -22.05 36.32
CA ASP A 83 -5.03 -21.53 36.86
C ASP A 83 -3.93 -21.88 35.85
N THR A 84 -3.31 -20.88 35.21
CA THR A 84 -2.03 -21.11 34.54
C THR A 84 -1.03 -21.55 35.61
N ALA A 85 -0.65 -22.83 35.61
CA ALA A 85 0.21 -23.47 36.62
C ALA A 85 1.30 -22.51 37.14
N THR A 86 1.39 -22.16 38.43
CA THR A 86 1.44 -23.04 39.61
C THR A 86 1.15 -22.15 40.83
N LYS A 87 0.17 -22.53 41.68
CA LYS A 87 -0.39 -21.80 42.86
C LYS A 87 -1.59 -20.89 42.51
N SER A 88 -2.54 -20.75 43.45
CA SER A 88 -3.75 -19.94 43.23
C SER A 88 -3.38 -18.50 42.95
N PHE A 89 -4.18 -17.78 42.15
CA PHE A 89 -3.97 -16.35 41.87
C PHE A 89 -3.63 -15.55 43.13
N ASP A 90 -4.37 -15.72 44.22
CA ASP A 90 -4.08 -15.02 45.49
C ASP A 90 -2.73 -15.43 46.07
N THR A 91 -2.34 -16.71 45.98
CA THR A 91 -1.05 -17.20 46.46
C THR A 91 0.12 -16.73 45.59
N VAL A 92 -0.04 -16.67 44.27
CA VAL A 92 0.97 -16.16 43.31
C VAL A 92 1.07 -14.65 43.41
N LEU A 93 -0.06 -13.94 43.54
CA LEU A 93 -0.10 -12.52 43.83
C LEU A 93 0.57 -12.24 45.17
N GLN A 94 0.23 -12.95 46.26
CA GLN A 94 0.89 -12.80 47.55
C GLN A 94 2.38 -13.12 47.44
N GLU A 95 2.78 -14.25 46.84
CA GLU A 95 4.20 -14.64 46.76
C GLU A 95 5.01 -13.72 45.84
N ASN A 96 4.45 -13.23 44.72
CA ASN A 96 5.08 -12.24 43.86
C ASN A 96 5.13 -10.87 44.53
N LEU A 97 4.09 -10.47 45.28
CA LEU A 97 4.10 -9.25 46.10
C LEU A 97 5.06 -9.36 47.29
N ASP A 98 5.16 -10.52 47.93
CA ASP A 98 6.05 -10.81 49.06
C ASP A 98 7.52 -10.83 48.59
N ASN A 99 7.76 -11.21 47.33
CA ASN A 99 9.05 -11.08 46.66
C ASN A 99 9.35 -9.65 46.18
N LEU A 100 8.34 -8.76 46.07
CA LEU A 100 8.47 -7.37 45.64
C LEU A 100 8.33 -6.40 46.82
N LYS A 101 9.46 -6.03 47.42
CA LYS A 101 9.58 -5.13 48.60
C LYS A 101 8.83 -3.80 48.45
N GLU A 102 8.55 -3.10 49.56
CA GLU A 102 8.07 -1.70 49.53
C GLU A 102 8.98 -0.82 48.64
N TYR A 103 8.42 0.25 48.04
CA TYR A 103 9.18 1.12 47.16
C TYR A 103 10.48 1.59 47.84
N PRO A 104 11.65 1.31 47.24
CA PRO A 104 12.94 1.53 47.88
C PRO A 104 13.17 3.03 48.10
N GLN A 105 13.37 3.43 49.36
CA GLN A 105 13.67 4.83 49.71
C GLN A 105 15.12 5.24 49.38
N GLN A 106 15.99 4.27 49.06
CA GLN A 106 17.39 4.51 48.69
C GLN A 106 17.70 3.87 47.34
N GLU A 107 18.34 4.64 46.46
CA GLU A 107 18.78 4.18 45.15
C GLU A 107 19.99 3.23 45.25
N ASN A 108 19.99 2.18 44.44
CA ASN A 108 21.11 1.23 44.32
C ASN A 108 21.50 1.12 42.85
N ASN A 109 22.22 2.15 42.39
CA ASN A 109 22.48 2.35 40.97
C ASN A 109 23.69 1.54 40.51
N TYR A 110 23.61 1.02 39.29
CA TYR A 110 24.72 0.39 38.58
C TYR A 110 24.72 0.79 37.11
N SER A 111 25.91 0.78 36.52
CA SER A 111 26.08 1.08 35.10
C SER A 111 26.00 -0.18 34.24
N VAL A 112 25.26 -0.08 33.15
CA VAL A 112 25.17 -1.08 32.09
C VAL A 112 25.63 -0.45 30.78
N VAL A 113 26.71 -0.98 30.23
CA VAL A 113 27.15 -0.63 28.88
C VAL A 113 26.21 -1.31 27.89
N ILE A 114 25.65 -0.55 26.95
CA ILE A 114 24.78 -1.13 25.92
C ILE A 114 25.63 -1.63 24.76
N ASP A 115 25.53 -2.92 24.49
CA ASP A 115 26.40 -3.64 23.56
C ASP A 115 26.32 -3.04 22.15
N GLY A 116 27.48 -2.78 21.56
CA GLY A 116 27.57 -2.17 20.23
C GLY A 116 27.26 -0.67 20.20
N THR A 117 27.26 0.03 21.35
CA THR A 117 27.10 1.49 21.43
C THR A 117 28.18 2.11 22.34
N ASP A 118 28.30 3.44 22.32
CA ASP A 118 29.11 4.20 23.29
C ASP A 118 28.31 4.66 24.53
N SER A 119 27.10 4.14 24.71
CA SER A 119 26.21 4.53 25.82
C SER A 119 26.36 3.64 27.05
N ASN A 120 26.09 4.25 28.20
CA ASN A 120 26.11 3.62 29.51
C ASN A 120 24.86 4.05 30.29
N LEU A 121 23.94 3.10 30.52
CA LEU A 121 22.72 3.33 31.28
C LEU A 121 22.96 3.11 32.77
N VAL A 122 22.47 4.05 33.59
CA VAL A 122 22.40 3.92 35.04
C VAL A 122 21.05 3.32 35.40
N ILE A 123 21.06 2.08 35.88
CA ILE A 123 19.86 1.35 36.29
C ILE A 123 19.84 1.23 37.81
N ASN A 124 18.69 1.46 38.43
CA ASN A 124 18.50 1.24 39.86
C ASN A 124 18.09 -0.22 40.11
N LYS A 125 18.93 -1.02 40.77
CA LYS A 125 18.62 -2.43 41.10
C LYS A 125 17.34 -2.59 41.90
N ASN A 126 16.99 -1.58 42.69
CA ASN A 126 15.81 -1.62 43.52
C ASN A 126 14.53 -1.23 42.76
N ASN A 127 14.66 -0.56 41.60
CA ASN A 127 13.55 -0.23 40.68
C ASN A 127 14.04 -0.35 39.23
N ILE A 128 14.11 -1.59 38.73
CA ILE A 128 14.60 -1.87 37.38
C ILE A 128 13.66 -1.38 36.28
N PHE A 129 12.40 -1.07 36.61
CA PHE A 129 11.39 -0.65 35.63
C PHE A 129 11.53 0.82 35.21
N VAL A 130 12.41 1.58 35.86
CA VAL A 130 12.66 2.97 35.52
C VAL A 130 14.15 3.28 35.53
N SER A 131 14.65 3.73 34.37
CA SER A 131 16.03 4.16 34.16
C SER A 131 16.01 5.62 33.69
N ASP A 132 15.99 6.56 34.63
CA ASP A 132 15.83 8.00 34.33
C ASP A 132 17.19 8.72 34.22
N ASN A 133 17.92 8.50 33.11
CA ASN A 133 19.27 9.06 32.93
C ASN A 133 19.24 10.53 32.49
N ALA A 134 18.09 11.04 32.05
CA ALA A 134 17.89 12.44 31.69
C ALA A 134 17.32 13.30 32.81
N ASN A 135 17.01 12.72 33.98
CA ASN A 135 16.34 13.41 35.10
C ASN A 135 15.00 14.06 34.70
N MET A 136 14.20 13.36 33.90
CA MET A 136 12.90 13.84 33.37
C MET A 136 11.72 13.47 34.27
N LEU A 137 11.92 12.52 35.20
CA LEU A 137 10.83 11.91 35.97
C LEU A 137 10.93 12.23 37.46
N ASP A 138 9.82 12.65 38.05
CA ASP A 138 9.71 12.83 39.48
C ASP A 138 9.63 11.49 40.24
N ALA A 139 9.77 11.55 41.57
CA ALA A 139 9.71 10.38 42.43
C ALA A 139 8.32 9.71 42.45
N ALA A 140 7.24 10.49 42.23
CA ALA A 140 5.87 9.99 42.26
C ALA A 140 5.60 9.07 41.06
N VAL A 141 6.04 9.47 39.87
CA VAL A 141 5.92 8.67 38.64
C VAL A 141 6.84 7.45 38.68
N LYS A 142 8.08 7.59 39.18
CA LYS A 142 8.98 6.44 39.39
C LYS A 142 8.33 5.38 40.29
N LYS A 143 7.69 5.81 41.38
CA LYS A 143 6.93 4.93 42.28
C LYS A 143 5.70 4.33 41.60
N LYS A 144 4.95 5.13 40.84
CA LYS A 144 3.78 4.65 40.09
C LYS A 144 4.14 3.53 39.13
N ILE A 145 5.17 3.71 38.29
CA ILE A 145 5.63 2.68 37.34
C ILE A 145 6.02 1.38 38.06
N TYR A 146 6.67 1.50 39.22
CA TYR A 146 7.01 0.35 40.07
C TYR A 146 5.75 -0.39 40.57
N ASP A 147 4.77 0.35 41.10
CA ASP A 147 3.51 -0.22 41.60
C ASP A 147 2.64 -0.83 40.49
N LEU A 148 2.67 -0.27 39.28
CA LEU A 148 2.00 -0.83 38.11
C LEU A 148 2.68 -2.14 37.66
N ASN A 149 4.01 -2.18 37.60
CA ASN A 149 4.73 -3.41 37.25
C ASN A 149 4.54 -4.52 38.30
N LYS A 150 4.37 -4.19 39.57
CA LYS A 150 3.94 -5.17 40.59
C LYS A 150 2.59 -5.81 40.24
N GLN A 151 1.63 -4.99 39.80
CA GLN A 151 0.32 -5.48 39.38
C GLN A 151 0.42 -6.35 38.12
N LEU A 152 1.21 -5.92 37.12
CA LEU A 152 1.46 -6.71 35.91
C LEU A 152 2.09 -8.06 36.26
N ALA A 153 3.17 -8.06 37.05
CA ALA A 153 3.86 -9.28 37.45
C ALA A 153 2.93 -10.31 38.11
N ALA A 154 1.94 -9.84 38.88
CA ALA A 154 0.99 -10.71 39.55
C ALA A 154 -0.22 -11.14 38.71
N SER A 155 -0.60 -10.37 37.69
CA SER A 155 -1.85 -10.60 36.94
C SER A 155 -1.69 -11.04 35.49
N THR A 156 -0.46 -11.01 34.96
CA THR A 156 -0.20 -11.15 33.51
C THR A 156 1.00 -12.07 33.19
N ASN A 157 1.25 -13.07 34.05
CA ASN A 157 2.33 -14.04 33.90
C ASN A 157 3.71 -13.37 33.69
N GLY A 158 3.98 -12.32 34.47
CA GLY A 158 5.27 -11.63 34.44
C GLY A 158 5.47 -10.63 33.30
N ALA A 159 4.41 -10.00 32.78
CA ALA A 159 4.57 -8.89 31.85
C ALA A 159 5.27 -7.70 32.53
N GLN A 160 6.02 -6.95 31.74
CA GLN A 160 6.86 -5.86 32.24
C GLN A 160 6.76 -4.64 31.33
N LEU A 161 6.65 -3.46 31.94
CA LEU A 161 6.70 -2.16 31.27
C LEU A 161 7.88 -1.38 31.85
N GLU A 162 8.93 -1.18 31.06
CA GLU A 162 10.09 -0.41 31.45
C GLU A 162 10.08 0.98 30.80
N VAL A 163 10.47 2.00 31.56
CA VAL A 163 10.65 3.36 31.06
C VAL A 163 12.12 3.75 31.16
N VAL A 164 12.72 4.12 30.04
CA VAL A 164 14.11 4.57 29.96
C VAL A 164 14.12 5.98 29.40
N THR A 165 14.76 6.91 30.11
CA THR A 165 15.07 8.24 29.59
C THR A 165 16.57 8.38 29.43
N VAL A 166 17.01 8.97 28.32
CA VAL A 166 18.41 9.28 28.04
C VAL A 166 18.54 10.72 27.61
N SER A 167 19.63 11.38 28.01
CA SER A 167 19.87 12.76 27.58
C SER A 167 20.06 12.82 26.07
N LYS A 168 20.76 11.83 25.51
CA LYS A 168 21.11 11.78 24.09
C LYS A 168 21.23 10.35 23.60
N LEU A 169 20.90 10.11 22.33
CA LEU A 169 21.21 8.85 21.65
C LEU A 169 22.73 8.60 21.50
N PRO A 170 23.17 7.33 21.55
CA PRO A 170 24.56 6.96 21.27
C PRO A 170 24.96 7.31 19.84
N ARG A 171 26.28 7.48 19.60
CA ARG A 171 26.76 7.94 18.29
C ARG A 171 26.47 6.93 17.19
N GLY A 172 25.68 7.36 16.20
CA GLY A 172 25.39 6.56 15.01
C GLY A 172 24.23 5.58 15.20
N GLU A 173 23.51 5.67 16.31
CA GLU A 173 22.27 4.94 16.56
C GLU A 173 21.07 5.83 16.26
N ASP A 174 20.01 5.23 15.73
CA ASP A 174 18.65 5.79 15.75
C ASP A 174 17.89 5.25 16.97
N ILE A 175 16.73 5.87 17.29
CA ILE A 175 15.96 5.50 18.48
C ILE A 175 15.41 4.07 18.39
N GLU A 176 15.08 3.58 17.19
CA GLU A 176 14.64 2.22 16.93
C GLU A 176 15.71 1.18 17.29
N SER A 177 16.90 1.33 16.72
CA SER A 177 18.02 0.42 16.95
C SER A 177 18.45 0.44 18.40
N TYR A 178 18.46 1.62 19.02
CA TYR A 178 18.84 1.76 20.41
C TYR A 178 17.80 1.16 21.37
N ALA A 179 16.50 1.42 21.15
CA ALA A 179 15.43 0.81 21.93
C ALA A 179 15.46 -0.72 21.84
N ASN A 180 15.63 -1.28 20.63
CA ASN A 180 15.69 -2.72 20.44
C ASN A 180 16.91 -3.35 21.15
N LYS A 181 18.08 -2.69 21.12
CA LYS A 181 19.28 -3.13 21.87
C LYS A 181 19.03 -3.13 23.37
N ILE A 182 18.47 -2.05 23.92
CA ILE A 182 18.11 -1.97 25.33
C ILE A 182 17.14 -3.09 25.69
N PHE A 183 16.05 -3.21 24.93
CA PHE A 183 14.99 -4.19 25.18
C PHE A 183 15.54 -5.61 25.28
N ASN A 184 16.32 -6.01 24.28
CA ASN A 184 16.86 -7.36 24.18
C ASN A 184 17.99 -7.62 25.20
N GLN A 185 18.84 -6.62 25.48
CA GLN A 185 19.95 -6.76 26.42
C GLN A 185 19.47 -6.82 27.88
N LEU A 186 18.45 -6.02 28.22
CA LEU A 186 17.83 -6.06 29.55
C LEU A 186 16.85 -7.24 29.68
N GLY A 187 16.42 -7.81 28.56
CA GLY A 187 15.56 -9.00 28.52
C GLY A 187 14.17 -8.69 29.07
N ILE A 188 13.57 -7.58 28.63
CA ILE A 188 12.32 -7.04 29.17
C ILE A 188 11.17 -8.01 28.90
N GLY A 189 10.46 -8.38 29.97
CA GLY A 189 9.35 -9.34 29.97
C GLY A 189 9.78 -10.79 30.22
N SER A 190 8.81 -11.69 30.18
CA SER A 190 9.05 -13.13 30.34
C SER A 190 9.72 -13.72 29.11
N LYS A 191 10.75 -14.55 29.32
CA LYS A 191 11.46 -15.27 28.24
C LYS A 191 10.56 -16.16 27.40
N ASN A 192 9.51 -16.74 28.00
CA ASN A 192 8.62 -17.68 27.32
C ASN A 192 7.47 -16.94 26.62
N GLU A 193 6.98 -15.86 27.23
CA GLU A 193 5.80 -15.15 26.75
C GLU A 193 6.14 -13.94 25.89
N ASN A 194 7.36 -13.40 25.95
CA ASN A 194 7.80 -12.18 25.25
C ASN A 194 6.85 -10.99 25.46
N ASN A 195 6.43 -10.80 26.72
CA ASN A 195 5.39 -9.86 27.13
C ASN A 195 5.95 -8.58 27.77
N GLY A 196 7.09 -8.11 27.26
CA GLY A 196 7.71 -6.85 27.66
C GLY A 196 7.27 -5.68 26.79
N VAL A 197 7.28 -4.47 27.35
CA VAL A 197 7.17 -3.20 26.64
C VAL A 197 8.24 -2.26 27.19
N LEU A 198 8.95 -1.57 26.31
CA LEU A 198 9.90 -0.51 26.65
C LEU A 198 9.40 0.82 26.09
N TYR A 199 9.34 1.84 26.93
CA TYR A 199 9.18 3.22 26.49
C TYR A 199 10.51 3.97 26.67
N LEU A 200 11.18 4.25 25.56
CA LEU A 200 12.43 5.00 25.50
C LEU A 200 12.14 6.45 25.12
N VAL A 201 12.75 7.39 25.84
CA VAL A 201 12.68 8.83 25.54
C VAL A 201 14.11 9.39 25.45
N ALA A 202 14.44 10.02 24.32
CA ALA A 202 15.70 10.69 24.06
C ALA A 202 15.51 12.22 24.04
N LEU A 203 16.04 12.91 25.05
CA LEU A 203 15.75 14.32 25.30
C LEU A 203 16.32 15.26 24.23
N ASP A 204 17.60 15.13 23.90
CA ASP A 204 18.30 16.02 22.95
C ASP A 204 17.76 15.87 21.53
N GLU A 205 17.44 14.64 21.12
CA GLU A 205 16.83 14.33 19.83
C GLU A 205 15.34 14.69 19.78
N ARG A 206 14.69 14.84 20.94
CA ARG A 206 13.22 15.00 21.08
C ARG A 206 12.44 13.87 20.42
N GLU A 207 12.96 12.66 20.59
CA GLU A 207 12.39 11.44 20.05
C GLU A 207 11.95 10.52 21.19
N PHE A 208 10.89 9.76 20.95
CA PHE A 208 10.48 8.68 21.84
C PHE A 208 10.10 7.44 21.03
N ARG A 209 10.22 6.27 21.66
CA ARG A 209 9.88 4.99 21.07
C ARG A 209 9.21 4.08 22.07
N LEU A 210 8.13 3.45 21.64
CA LEU A 210 7.52 2.32 22.32
C LEU A 210 7.93 1.04 21.60
N GLU A 211 8.78 0.22 22.21
CA GLU A 211 9.17 -1.11 21.71
C GLU A 211 8.29 -2.17 22.37
N VAL A 212 7.65 -3.01 21.56
CA VAL A 212 6.71 -4.04 22.02
C VAL A 212 7.28 -5.42 21.78
N GLY A 213 7.24 -6.30 22.79
CA GLY A 213 7.66 -7.70 22.66
C GLY A 213 6.68 -8.53 21.82
N TYR A 214 7.19 -9.58 21.15
CA TYR A 214 6.41 -10.42 20.23
C TYR A 214 5.10 -10.98 20.81
N GLY A 215 5.07 -11.27 22.10
CA GLY A 215 3.88 -11.81 22.76
C GLY A 215 2.72 -10.83 22.82
N LEU A 216 3.02 -9.53 22.75
CA LEU A 216 2.05 -8.46 22.84
C LEU A 216 1.76 -7.78 21.50
N GLU A 217 2.42 -8.13 20.40
CA GLU A 217 2.16 -7.51 19.07
C GLU A 217 0.72 -7.68 18.59
N GLY A 218 0.05 -8.78 18.95
CA GLY A 218 -1.37 -8.97 18.65
C GLY A 218 -2.30 -8.05 19.45
N LEU A 219 -1.85 -7.59 20.63
CA LEU A 219 -2.60 -6.73 21.53
C LEU A 219 -2.26 -5.24 21.34
N ILE A 220 -0.97 -4.94 21.17
CA ILE A 220 -0.40 -3.61 20.96
C ILE A 220 0.37 -3.64 19.62
N PRO A 221 -0.32 -3.63 18.48
CA PRO A 221 0.32 -3.52 17.17
C PRO A 221 0.92 -2.13 16.96
N ASP A 222 1.85 -2.00 16.01
CA ASP A 222 2.56 -0.75 15.68
C ASP A 222 1.62 0.46 15.55
N GLY A 223 0.48 0.31 14.85
CA GLY A 223 -0.48 1.41 14.69
C GLY A 223 -1.16 1.85 16.00
N LEU A 224 -1.36 0.93 16.95
CA LEU A 224 -1.88 1.29 18.27
C LEU A 224 -0.77 1.90 19.14
N ALA A 225 0.45 1.35 19.08
CA ALA A 225 1.62 1.94 19.72
C ALA A 225 1.82 3.39 19.27
N ASP A 226 1.74 3.64 17.96
CA ASP A 226 1.81 4.96 17.34
C ASP A 226 0.73 5.90 17.87
N THR A 227 -0.52 5.43 17.89
CA THR A 227 -1.66 6.18 18.44
C THR A 227 -1.45 6.57 19.91
N ILE A 228 -0.82 5.71 20.71
CA ILE A 228 -0.58 5.98 22.13
C ILE A 228 0.48 7.06 22.34
N ILE A 229 1.60 6.98 21.63
CA ILE A 229 2.76 7.85 21.85
C ILE A 229 2.68 9.17 21.07
N ASN A 230 2.03 9.15 19.91
CA ASN A 230 1.83 10.32 19.05
C ASN A 230 0.46 10.99 19.26
N ASP A 231 -0.23 10.68 20.37
CA ASP A 231 -1.42 11.41 20.78
C ASP A 231 -1.08 12.89 20.98
N ASP A 232 -1.91 13.79 20.42
CA ASP A 232 -1.66 15.24 20.43
C ASP A 232 -1.44 15.76 21.86
N THR A 233 -2.15 15.23 22.85
CA THR A 233 -1.99 15.65 24.25
C THR A 233 -0.64 15.22 24.82
N VAL A 234 -0.18 14.01 24.51
CA VAL A 234 1.14 13.52 24.92
C VAL A 234 2.24 14.38 24.31
N VAL A 235 2.17 14.59 22.99
CA VAL A 235 3.16 15.37 22.24
C VAL A 235 3.20 16.82 22.72
N ASP A 236 2.05 17.44 22.97
CA ASP A 236 1.99 18.82 23.46
C ASP A 236 2.57 18.95 24.89
N GLN A 237 2.32 17.98 25.77
CA GLN A 237 2.97 17.95 27.09
C GLN A 237 4.51 17.85 26.98
N PHE A 238 5.04 17.07 26.03
CA PHE A 238 6.48 17.04 25.76
C PHE A 238 7.02 18.38 25.25
N LYS A 239 6.30 19.08 24.36
CA LYS A 239 6.68 20.42 23.86
C LYS A 239 6.70 21.47 24.97
N GLU A 240 5.78 21.36 25.93
CA GLU A 240 5.71 22.22 27.12
C GLU A 240 6.70 21.83 28.23
N GLU A 241 7.58 20.85 27.97
CA GLU A 241 8.55 20.31 28.94
C GLU A 241 7.90 19.65 30.17
N ASN A 242 6.61 19.33 30.08
CA ASN A 242 5.83 18.60 31.09
C ASN A 242 6.07 17.07 30.97
N TYR A 243 7.33 16.65 30.94
CA TYR A 243 7.75 15.26 30.66
C TYR A 243 7.10 14.21 31.57
N THR A 244 7.02 14.52 32.87
CA THR A 244 6.41 13.64 33.87
C THR A 244 4.95 13.37 33.55
N VAL A 245 4.20 14.37 33.07
CA VAL A 245 2.78 14.22 32.68
C VAL A 245 2.67 13.38 31.41
N ALA A 246 3.47 13.69 30.39
CA ALA A 246 3.47 12.99 29.12
C ALA A 246 3.79 11.50 29.28
N VAL A 247 4.87 11.18 30.02
CA VAL A 247 5.29 9.79 30.30
C VAL A 247 4.23 9.04 31.11
N THR A 248 3.59 9.71 32.08
CA THR A 248 2.52 9.09 32.87
C THR A 248 1.34 8.67 32.00
N GLN A 249 0.93 9.51 31.05
CA GLN A 249 -0.18 9.22 30.15
C GLN A 249 0.10 7.99 29.27
N VAL A 250 1.30 7.90 28.69
CA VAL A 250 1.73 6.73 27.90
C VAL A 250 1.75 5.47 28.77
N VAL A 251 2.35 5.55 29.97
CA VAL A 251 2.41 4.44 30.93
C VAL A 251 1.02 3.95 31.31
N ASP A 252 0.07 4.84 31.59
CA ASP A 252 -1.30 4.49 31.95
C ASP A 252 -2.03 3.79 30.81
N ASN A 253 -1.89 4.29 29.58
CA ASN A 253 -2.50 3.70 28.40
C ASN A 253 -1.94 2.29 28.12
N VAL A 254 -0.63 2.12 28.17
CA VAL A 254 0.03 0.82 27.96
C VAL A 254 -0.32 -0.15 29.08
N PHE A 255 -0.28 0.30 30.34
CA PHE A 255 -0.67 -0.52 31.49
C PHE A 255 -2.12 -1.00 31.36
N ALA A 256 -3.06 -0.15 30.94
CA ALA A 256 -4.46 -0.54 30.79
C ALA A 256 -4.66 -1.68 29.76
N LEU A 257 -3.85 -1.71 28.69
CA LEU A 257 -3.85 -2.78 27.70
C LEU A 257 -3.25 -4.06 28.28
N MET A 258 -2.09 -3.93 28.93
CA MET A 258 -1.34 -5.07 29.48
C MET A 258 -2.03 -5.71 30.68
N ASN A 259 -2.65 -4.92 31.57
CA ASN A 259 -3.23 -5.34 32.85
C ASN A 259 -4.60 -6.01 32.68
N THR A 260 -4.67 -6.99 31.78
CA THR A 260 -5.82 -7.86 31.62
C THR A 260 -5.37 -9.30 31.84
N LYS A 261 -6.18 -10.08 32.57
CA LYS A 261 -5.90 -11.52 32.80
C LYS A 261 -5.75 -12.31 31.50
N THR A 262 -6.30 -11.78 30.41
CA THR A 262 -6.37 -12.41 29.10
C THR A 262 -5.44 -11.78 28.07
N ALA A 263 -4.58 -10.80 28.40
CA ALA A 263 -3.75 -10.05 27.45
C ALA A 263 -3.02 -10.95 26.42
N LEU A 264 -2.41 -12.04 26.88
CA LEU A 264 -1.68 -12.98 26.02
C LEU A 264 -2.62 -13.83 25.15
N VAL A 265 -3.78 -14.22 25.67
CA VAL A 265 -4.79 -14.97 24.92
C VAL A 265 -5.46 -14.06 23.89
N ASP A 266 -5.77 -12.82 24.26
CA ASP A 266 -6.32 -11.79 23.38
C ASP A 266 -5.35 -11.47 22.24
N SER A 267 -4.05 -11.34 22.54
CA SER A 267 -2.99 -11.20 21.52
C SER A 267 -2.99 -12.38 20.53
N LYS A 268 -3.05 -13.63 21.03
CA LYS A 268 -3.12 -14.83 20.19
C LYS A 268 -4.39 -14.87 19.33
N ILE A 269 -5.55 -14.51 19.90
CA ILE A 269 -6.82 -14.41 19.17
C ILE A 269 -6.67 -13.44 18.00
N ASN A 270 -6.20 -12.22 18.27
CA ASN A 270 -6.04 -11.18 17.26
C ASN A 270 -5.08 -11.62 16.14
N GLN A 271 -3.97 -12.28 16.47
CA GLN A 271 -3.04 -12.82 15.46
C GLN A 271 -3.71 -13.88 14.56
N VAL A 272 -4.46 -14.81 15.15
CA VAL A 272 -5.17 -15.85 14.38
C VAL A 272 -6.28 -15.24 13.53
N GLU A 273 -7.03 -14.26 14.05
CA GLU A 273 -8.03 -13.52 13.30
C GLU A 273 -7.44 -12.77 12.11
N GLN A 274 -6.30 -12.10 12.30
CA GLN A 274 -5.59 -11.39 11.23
C GLN A 274 -5.11 -12.35 10.14
N GLN A 275 -4.53 -13.50 10.51
CA GLN A 275 -4.13 -14.52 9.54
C GLN A 275 -5.31 -15.10 8.77
N ARG A 276 -6.42 -15.38 9.47
CA ARG A 276 -7.67 -15.85 8.87
C ARG A 276 -8.26 -14.83 7.91
N SER A 277 -8.34 -13.57 8.30
CA SER A 277 -8.84 -12.47 7.48
C SER A 277 -7.99 -12.28 6.23
N SER A 278 -6.66 -12.28 6.39
CA SER A 278 -5.71 -12.18 5.28
C SER A 278 -5.85 -13.34 4.29
N ALA A 279 -6.04 -14.57 4.78
CA ALA A 279 -6.30 -15.73 3.93
C ALA A 279 -7.61 -15.59 3.15
N LYS A 280 -8.70 -15.13 3.79
CA LYS A 280 -9.97 -14.86 3.12
C LYS A 280 -9.83 -13.77 2.06
N PHE A 281 -9.15 -12.67 2.38
CA PHE A 281 -8.94 -11.56 1.45
C PHE A 281 -8.12 -12.00 0.23
N ALA A 282 -7.03 -12.74 0.43
CA ALA A 282 -6.22 -13.25 -0.67
C ALA A 282 -7.03 -14.16 -1.60
N HIS A 283 -7.79 -15.10 -1.03
CA HIS A 283 -8.63 -16.03 -1.79
C HIS A 283 -9.73 -15.29 -2.58
N TRP A 284 -10.56 -14.51 -1.91
CA TRP A 284 -11.65 -13.77 -2.56
C TRP A 284 -11.15 -12.66 -3.48
N GLY A 285 -10.04 -12.01 -3.14
CA GLY A 285 -9.40 -10.99 -3.95
C GLY A 285 -8.92 -11.55 -5.29
N LEU A 286 -8.25 -12.70 -5.29
CA LEU A 286 -7.82 -13.37 -6.51
C LEU A 286 -9.00 -13.84 -7.37
N PHE A 287 -10.04 -14.40 -6.74
CA PHE A 287 -11.29 -14.77 -7.42
C PHE A 287 -11.92 -13.57 -8.15
N ILE A 288 -12.11 -12.46 -7.45
CA ILE A 288 -12.72 -11.24 -8.01
C ILE A 288 -11.83 -10.67 -9.13
N LEU A 289 -10.51 -10.67 -8.94
CA LEU A 289 -9.55 -10.20 -9.93
C LEU A 289 -9.65 -11.01 -11.22
N LEU A 290 -9.60 -12.35 -11.16
CA LEU A 290 -9.71 -13.22 -12.34
C LEU A 290 -11.06 -13.05 -13.05
N LEU A 291 -12.16 -13.01 -12.28
CA LEU A 291 -13.49 -12.77 -12.82
C LEU A 291 -13.58 -11.42 -13.52
N SER A 292 -13.00 -10.37 -12.94
CA SER A 292 -13.01 -9.02 -13.51
C SER A 292 -12.26 -8.98 -14.85
N ILE A 293 -11.13 -9.67 -14.99
CA ILE A 293 -10.36 -9.74 -16.25
C ILE A 293 -11.18 -10.44 -17.33
N ILE A 294 -11.87 -11.53 -16.99
CA ILE A 294 -12.74 -12.24 -17.93
C ILE A 294 -13.89 -11.32 -18.40
N VAL A 295 -14.57 -10.65 -17.47
CA VAL A 295 -15.69 -9.74 -17.77
C VAL A 295 -15.22 -8.55 -18.61
N VAL A 296 -14.14 -7.87 -18.21
CA VAL A 296 -13.57 -6.74 -18.96
C VAL A 296 -13.11 -7.21 -20.35
N GLY A 297 -12.49 -8.37 -20.45
CA GLY A 297 -12.08 -8.98 -21.71
C GLY A 297 -13.28 -9.20 -22.65
N LEU A 298 -14.36 -9.83 -22.16
CA LEU A 298 -15.59 -10.02 -22.94
C LEU A 298 -16.18 -8.68 -23.42
N VAL A 299 -16.22 -7.66 -22.56
CA VAL A 299 -16.67 -6.31 -22.93
C VAL A 299 -15.78 -5.70 -24.03
N LEU A 300 -14.46 -5.87 -23.95
CA LEU A 300 -13.53 -5.38 -24.96
C LEU A 300 -13.68 -6.14 -26.29
N ILE A 301 -13.86 -7.46 -26.27
CA ILE A 301 -14.14 -8.26 -27.47
C ILE A 301 -15.41 -7.76 -28.16
N THR A 302 -16.52 -7.59 -27.42
CA THR A 302 -17.77 -7.10 -28.02
C THR A 302 -17.61 -5.71 -28.65
N ARG A 303 -16.83 -4.82 -28.02
CA ARG A 303 -16.48 -3.50 -28.57
C ARG A 303 -15.64 -3.61 -29.84
N LEU A 304 -14.66 -4.51 -29.88
CA LEU A 304 -13.81 -4.78 -31.03
C LEU A 304 -14.60 -5.38 -32.20
N VAL A 305 -15.50 -6.35 -31.95
CA VAL A 305 -16.35 -6.96 -32.99
C VAL A 305 -17.22 -5.87 -33.63
N ARG A 306 -17.86 -5.03 -32.80
CA ARG A 306 -18.69 -3.91 -33.27
C ARG A 306 -17.89 -2.87 -34.06
N ALA A 307 -16.62 -2.64 -33.71
CA ALA A 307 -15.73 -1.77 -34.47
C ALA A 307 -15.35 -2.39 -35.82
N ARG A 308 -14.95 -3.67 -35.82
CA ARG A 308 -14.59 -4.42 -37.04
C ARG A 308 -15.72 -4.39 -38.07
N MET A 309 -16.95 -4.63 -37.65
CA MET A 309 -18.12 -4.54 -38.53
C MET A 309 -18.29 -3.14 -39.12
N SER A 310 -18.17 -2.08 -38.31
CA SER A 310 -18.31 -0.70 -38.77
C SER A 310 -17.18 -0.27 -39.73
N LEU A 311 -15.96 -0.78 -39.51
CA LEU A 311 -14.83 -0.54 -40.41
C LEU A 311 -15.02 -1.27 -41.74
N LYS A 312 -15.53 -2.51 -41.72
CA LYS A 312 -15.88 -3.27 -42.92
C LYS A 312 -16.94 -2.53 -43.75
N LEU A 313 -18.01 -2.05 -43.12
CA LEU A 313 -19.04 -1.25 -43.80
C LEU A 313 -18.45 0.00 -44.47
N SER A 314 -17.48 0.67 -43.83
CA SER A 314 -16.80 1.84 -44.42
C SER A 314 -15.91 1.46 -45.61
N TYR A 315 -15.38 0.23 -45.62
CA TYR A 315 -14.60 -0.31 -46.73
C TYR A 315 -15.47 -0.74 -47.90
N ASP A 316 -16.60 -1.39 -47.63
CA ASP A 316 -17.55 -1.83 -48.67
C ASP A 316 -18.14 -0.60 -49.40
N ALA A 317 -18.54 0.44 -48.66
CA ALA A 317 -18.98 1.72 -49.23
C ALA A 317 -17.87 2.42 -50.04
N TYR A 318 -16.61 2.33 -49.60
CA TYR A 318 -15.47 2.85 -50.36
C TYR A 318 -15.30 2.10 -51.68
N GLN A 319 -15.40 0.77 -51.69
CA GLN A 319 -15.30 -0.03 -52.91
C GLN A 319 -16.42 0.30 -53.89
N GLU A 320 -17.67 0.46 -53.43
CA GLU A 320 -18.81 0.81 -54.28
C GLU A 320 -18.61 2.18 -54.98
N GLN A 321 -18.18 3.19 -54.22
CA GLN A 321 -17.95 4.55 -54.74
C GLN A 321 -16.75 4.65 -55.70
N VAL A 322 -15.71 3.85 -55.49
CA VAL A 322 -14.46 3.91 -56.27
C VAL A 322 -14.47 2.95 -57.47
N SER A 323 -15.07 1.76 -57.35
CA SER A 323 -15.08 0.75 -58.42
C SER A 323 -16.05 1.11 -59.55
N SER A 324 -17.20 1.75 -59.24
CA SER A 324 -18.12 2.31 -60.24
C SER A 324 -17.47 3.36 -61.15
N SER A 325 -16.44 4.06 -60.65
CA SER A 325 -15.71 5.08 -61.41
C SER A 325 -14.48 4.54 -62.16
N THR A 326 -14.12 3.26 -61.94
CA THR A 326 -12.93 2.64 -62.55
C THR A 326 -13.24 2.01 -63.92
N ASN A 327 -14.51 1.74 -64.23
CA ASN A 327 -14.93 1.10 -65.49
C ASN A 327 -15.21 2.07 -66.66
N GLU A 328 -15.15 3.40 -66.45
CA GLU A 328 -15.47 4.43 -67.47
C GLU A 328 -14.25 5.28 -67.91
N ILE A 329 -13.02 4.83 -67.71
CA ILE A 329 -11.86 5.73 -67.74
C ILE A 329 -11.52 6.25 -69.15
N HIS A 330 -11.84 7.52 -69.40
CA HIS A 330 -11.07 8.41 -70.30
C HIS A 330 -10.07 9.25 -69.47
N GLN A 331 -9.02 9.74 -70.13
CA GLN A 331 -7.85 10.39 -69.51
C GLN A 331 -8.18 11.70 -68.74
N SER A 332 -9.40 12.22 -68.89
CA SER A 332 -9.99 13.36 -68.15
C SER A 332 -10.54 13.00 -66.75
N ASP A 333 -10.76 11.72 -66.43
CA ASP A 333 -11.47 11.28 -65.20
C ASP A 333 -10.56 11.00 -64.00
N SER A 334 -9.24 11.13 -64.19
CA SER A 334 -8.25 10.90 -63.13
C SER A 334 -8.39 11.89 -61.94
N GLN A 335 -8.81 13.12 -62.22
CA GLN A 335 -9.06 14.13 -61.18
C GLN A 335 -10.36 13.86 -60.41
N LEU A 336 -11.41 13.39 -61.10
CA LEU A 336 -12.68 13.01 -60.50
C LEU A 336 -12.53 11.83 -59.54
N LEU A 337 -11.74 10.83 -59.92
CA LEU A 337 -11.41 9.68 -59.06
C LEU A 337 -10.65 10.13 -57.80
N LEU A 338 -9.70 11.06 -57.96
CA LEU A 338 -8.93 11.60 -56.84
C LEU A 338 -9.83 12.36 -55.85
N GLU A 339 -10.79 13.14 -56.36
CA GLU A 339 -11.75 13.87 -55.53
C GLU A 339 -12.67 12.92 -54.76
N LYS A 340 -13.23 11.92 -55.44
CA LYS A 340 -14.09 10.89 -54.81
C LYS A 340 -13.36 10.19 -53.67
N ILE A 341 -12.11 9.73 -53.90
CA ILE A 341 -11.29 9.07 -52.86
C ILE A 341 -11.13 9.99 -51.64
N LYS A 342 -10.80 11.27 -51.85
CA LYS A 342 -10.57 12.26 -50.78
C LYS A 342 -11.80 12.62 -49.95
N GLN A 343 -13.01 12.31 -50.43
CA GLN A 343 -14.26 12.55 -49.72
C GLN A 343 -14.75 11.34 -48.90
N THR A 344 -14.12 10.17 -49.07
CA THR A 344 -14.56 8.93 -48.40
C THR A 344 -14.16 8.87 -46.92
N ASP A 345 -15.00 8.19 -46.13
CA ASP A 345 -14.73 7.96 -44.71
C ASP A 345 -13.46 7.14 -44.46
N LEU A 346 -13.15 6.20 -45.36
CA LEU A 346 -11.96 5.36 -45.26
C LEU A 346 -10.67 6.17 -45.48
N TYR A 347 -10.71 7.15 -46.38
CA TYR A 347 -9.61 8.10 -46.57
C TYR A 347 -9.37 8.94 -45.32
N TYR A 348 -10.42 9.44 -44.67
CA TYR A 348 -10.28 10.16 -43.40
C TYR A 348 -9.71 9.27 -42.29
N ILE A 349 -10.16 8.02 -42.19
CA ILE A 349 -9.59 7.07 -41.22
C ILE A 349 -8.10 6.84 -41.48
N MET A 350 -7.68 6.69 -42.74
CA MET A 350 -6.26 6.61 -43.09
C MET A 350 -5.49 7.87 -42.67
N LEU A 351 -6.03 9.05 -42.97
CA LEU A 351 -5.37 10.32 -42.68
C LEU A 351 -5.23 10.59 -41.18
N SER A 352 -6.14 10.05 -40.37
CA SER A 352 -6.08 10.12 -38.91
C SER A 352 -4.83 9.49 -38.29
N GLY A 353 -4.13 8.63 -39.05
CA GLY A 353 -2.95 7.91 -38.57
C GLY A 353 -3.28 6.88 -37.48
N ALA A 354 -4.55 6.48 -37.33
CA ALA A 354 -4.96 5.53 -36.32
C ALA A 354 -4.20 4.20 -36.45
N PHE A 355 -3.45 3.85 -35.40
CA PHE A 355 -2.70 2.60 -35.35
C PHE A 355 -3.62 1.39 -35.06
N LEU A 356 -4.56 1.57 -34.14
CA LEU A 356 -5.55 0.58 -33.70
C LEU A 356 -6.90 1.26 -33.52
N ILE A 357 -7.99 0.54 -33.81
CA ILE A 357 -9.35 1.02 -33.58
C ILE A 357 -10.11 -0.02 -32.76
N SER A 358 -10.19 0.23 -31.45
CA SER A 358 -10.76 -0.71 -30.49
C SER A 358 -12.28 -0.58 -30.26
N SER A 359 -12.93 0.44 -30.83
CA SER A 359 -14.36 0.69 -30.63
C SER A 359 -15.00 1.50 -31.76
N ARG A 360 -16.34 1.47 -31.87
CA ARG A 360 -17.11 2.34 -32.78
C ARG A 360 -16.86 3.83 -32.53
N ARG A 361 -16.69 4.23 -31.26
CA ARG A 361 -16.27 5.61 -30.91
C ARG A 361 -14.88 5.93 -31.44
N GLY A 362 -13.97 4.96 -31.46
CA GLY A 362 -12.65 5.08 -32.10
C GLY A 362 -12.74 5.38 -33.60
N ILE A 363 -13.65 4.73 -34.33
CA ILE A 363 -13.88 5.01 -35.77
C ILE A 363 -14.37 6.44 -35.99
N ARG A 364 -15.36 6.87 -35.19
CA ARG A 364 -15.88 8.24 -35.27
C ARG A 364 -14.78 9.28 -35.03
N ARG A 365 -13.94 9.06 -34.00
CA ARG A 365 -12.76 9.89 -33.71
C ARG A 365 -11.76 9.91 -34.85
N ALA A 366 -11.40 8.74 -35.39
CA ALA A 366 -10.49 8.64 -36.53
C ALA A 366 -11.02 9.44 -37.73
N ARG A 367 -12.31 9.32 -38.04
CA ARG A 367 -12.94 10.08 -39.12
C ARG A 367 -12.92 11.59 -38.88
N ALA A 368 -13.29 12.04 -37.68
CA ALA A 368 -13.26 13.46 -37.32
C ALA A 368 -11.84 14.05 -37.39
N ARG A 369 -10.86 13.32 -36.84
CA ARG A 369 -9.44 13.69 -36.93
C ARG A 369 -8.95 13.75 -38.36
N GLY A 370 -9.30 12.76 -39.18
CA GLY A 370 -8.98 12.74 -40.59
C GLY A 370 -9.56 13.93 -41.36
N ARG A 371 -10.79 14.35 -41.03
CA ARG A 371 -11.38 15.56 -41.63
C ARG A 371 -10.60 16.82 -41.27
N LEU A 372 -10.21 16.98 -40.00
CA LEU A 372 -9.43 18.12 -39.55
C LEU A 372 -8.01 18.12 -40.13
N LEU A 373 -7.35 16.96 -40.16
CA LEU A 373 -6.04 16.79 -40.78
C LEU A 373 -6.08 16.99 -42.28
N LYS A 374 -7.23 17.10 -42.96
CA LYS A 374 -7.26 17.51 -44.38
C LYS A 374 -6.73 18.93 -44.59
N ASN A 375 -6.75 19.78 -43.56
CA ASN A 375 -6.26 21.15 -43.63
C ASN A 375 -4.71 21.18 -43.61
N PRO A 376 -4.04 21.87 -44.56
CA PRO A 376 -2.58 21.93 -44.64
C PRO A 376 -1.89 22.55 -43.42
N THR A 377 -2.57 23.41 -42.66
CA THR A 377 -2.01 24.04 -41.45
C THR A 377 -2.24 23.20 -40.18
N ALA A 378 -2.87 22.03 -40.30
CA ALA A 378 -3.19 21.18 -39.17
C ALA A 378 -1.94 20.52 -38.56
N GLN A 379 -1.80 20.64 -37.24
CA GLN A 379 -0.72 20.04 -36.46
C GLN A 379 -1.28 19.05 -35.44
N PRO A 380 -0.84 17.79 -35.44
CA PRO A 380 -1.23 16.83 -34.40
C PRO A 380 -0.61 17.21 -33.04
N LYS A 381 -1.39 17.09 -31.97
CA LYS A 381 -0.98 17.30 -30.58
C LYS A 381 -1.24 16.05 -29.74
N ALA A 382 -0.75 16.05 -28.50
CA ALA A 382 -0.93 14.95 -27.55
C ALA A 382 -2.41 14.56 -27.36
N PHE A 383 -2.64 13.30 -27.01
CA PHE A 383 -3.99 12.71 -26.86
C PHE A 383 -4.84 12.76 -28.16
N GLY A 384 -4.19 12.99 -29.29
CA GLY A 384 -4.78 13.13 -30.62
C GLY A 384 -5.74 14.31 -30.75
N ARG A 385 -5.37 15.42 -30.12
CA ARG A 385 -5.91 16.75 -30.41
C ARG A 385 -5.27 17.27 -31.70
N ILE A 386 -5.92 18.22 -32.36
CA ILE A 386 -5.42 18.81 -33.61
C ILE A 386 -5.48 20.33 -33.48
N LEU A 387 -4.36 21.00 -33.73
CA LEU A 387 -4.26 22.45 -33.76
C LEU A 387 -4.32 22.94 -35.21
N ILE A 388 -5.20 23.89 -35.51
CA ILE A 388 -5.29 24.53 -36.83
C ILE A 388 -5.27 26.04 -36.60
N GLY A 389 -4.17 26.69 -37.00
CA GLY A 389 -3.91 28.06 -36.56
C GLY A 389 -3.84 28.12 -35.03
N ASP A 390 -4.65 28.99 -34.42
CA ASP A 390 -4.77 29.11 -32.95
C ASP A 390 -5.93 28.29 -32.35
N THR A 391 -6.72 27.60 -33.18
CA THR A 391 -7.86 26.79 -32.70
C THR A 391 -7.43 25.35 -32.43
N LEU A 392 -7.59 24.91 -31.18
CA LEU A 392 -7.36 23.53 -30.76
C LEU A 392 -8.66 22.74 -30.77
N TYR A 393 -8.65 21.62 -31.51
CA TYR A 393 -9.76 20.68 -31.59
C TYR A 393 -9.51 19.43 -30.75
N SER A 394 -10.59 18.90 -30.17
CA SER A 394 -10.65 17.64 -29.46
C SER A 394 -10.48 16.47 -30.43
N GLY A 395 -10.17 15.28 -29.90
CA GLY A 395 -10.09 14.07 -30.71
C GLY A 395 -11.41 13.65 -31.37
N ASN A 396 -12.55 14.24 -30.97
CA ASN A 396 -13.86 14.01 -31.57
C ASN A 396 -14.21 15.05 -32.64
N GLY A 397 -13.41 16.12 -32.77
CA GLY A 397 -13.66 17.23 -33.70
C GLY A 397 -14.29 18.47 -33.06
N ASP A 398 -14.55 18.46 -31.77
CA ASP A 398 -15.11 19.62 -31.04
C ASP A 398 -14.04 20.68 -30.81
N ILE A 399 -14.40 21.96 -30.75
CA ILE A 399 -13.46 23.03 -30.42
C ILE A 399 -13.21 23.02 -28.91
N LEU A 400 -11.95 22.93 -28.49
CA LEU A 400 -11.55 23.03 -27.08
C LEU A 400 -11.19 24.46 -26.70
N THR A 401 -10.51 25.17 -27.59
CA THR A 401 -10.18 26.60 -27.44
C THR A 401 -9.86 27.18 -28.81
N THR A 402 -10.14 28.47 -29.00
CA THR A 402 -9.76 29.25 -30.19
C THR A 402 -8.47 30.05 -29.97
N ALA A 403 -7.90 30.01 -28.76
CA ALA A 403 -6.70 30.74 -28.36
C ALA A 403 -5.71 29.79 -27.68
N TYR A 404 -5.11 28.88 -28.45
CA TYR A 404 -4.25 27.81 -27.91
C TYR A 404 -3.04 28.32 -27.12
N LEU A 405 -2.33 29.33 -27.65
CA LEU A 405 -1.08 29.83 -27.07
C LEU A 405 -1.26 30.37 -25.64
N THR A 406 -2.40 31.01 -25.37
CA THR A 406 -2.75 31.59 -24.08
C THR A 406 -3.57 30.66 -23.19
N SER A 407 -3.83 29.44 -23.64
CA SER A 407 -4.67 28.49 -22.90
C SER A 407 -3.86 27.56 -21.99
N ASN A 408 -4.52 27.00 -20.98
CA ASN A 408 -3.97 25.95 -20.11
C ASN A 408 -3.69 24.63 -20.85
N TYR A 409 -4.02 24.54 -22.15
CA TYR A 409 -3.69 23.37 -22.98
C TYR A 409 -2.28 23.42 -23.57
N ASN A 410 -1.54 24.51 -23.38
CA ASN A 410 -0.15 24.64 -23.75
C ASN A 410 0.75 24.25 -22.56
N ALA A 411 1.58 23.22 -22.74
CA ALA A 411 2.40 22.64 -21.66
C ALA A 411 3.48 23.59 -21.14
N THR A 412 3.87 24.61 -21.91
CA THR A 412 4.80 25.67 -21.45
C THR A 412 4.21 26.56 -20.37
N ASN A 413 2.91 26.43 -20.10
CA ASN A 413 2.19 27.20 -19.09
C ASN A 413 2.05 26.42 -17.77
N TRP A 414 2.72 25.27 -17.60
CA TRP A 414 2.70 24.45 -16.38
C TRP A 414 4.04 24.57 -15.63
N SER A 415 3.99 24.91 -14.34
CA SER A 415 5.14 24.97 -13.42
C SER A 415 5.18 23.74 -12.53
N ASP A 416 6.30 23.02 -12.52
CA ASP A 416 6.51 21.80 -11.72
C ASP A 416 6.99 22.13 -10.29
N ASN A 417 6.45 21.41 -9.30
CA ASN A 417 7.12 21.15 -8.03
C ASN A 417 6.78 19.73 -7.57
N ASP A 418 7.83 18.95 -7.27
CA ASP A 418 7.95 18.00 -6.15
C ASP A 418 8.80 16.76 -6.52
N SER A 419 9.90 16.62 -5.78
CA SER A 419 10.84 15.50 -5.79
C SER A 419 10.58 14.57 -4.60
N SER A 420 10.38 13.28 -4.84
CA SER A 420 10.44 12.23 -3.81
C SER A 420 11.66 11.34 -4.05
N GLY A 421 12.42 11.07 -2.99
CA GLY A 421 13.55 10.15 -2.99
C GLY A 421 13.31 9.04 -1.97
N SER A 422 13.32 7.79 -2.43
CA SER A 422 13.19 6.57 -1.63
C SER A 422 14.57 5.95 -1.35
N GLY A 423 14.84 5.56 -0.11
CA GLY A 423 16.02 4.77 0.28
C GLY A 423 15.63 3.37 0.76
N ASN A 424 16.22 2.33 0.15
CA ASN A 424 16.08 0.92 0.52
C ASN A 424 17.11 0.56 1.61
N GLY A 425 16.67 -0.17 2.66
CA GLY A 425 17.52 -0.79 3.68
C GLY A 425 17.85 -2.26 3.39
N GLY A 426 19.05 -2.69 3.80
CA GLY A 426 19.54 -4.07 3.75
C GLY A 426 19.64 -4.68 5.16
N SER A 427 19.48 -6.00 5.24
CA SER A 427 19.37 -6.84 6.45
C SER A 427 20.70 -7.47 6.88
N SER A 428 20.87 -7.81 8.18
CA SER A 428 21.31 -9.16 8.66
C SER A 428 21.66 -9.29 10.17
N TRP A 429 20.84 -10.09 10.89
CA TRP A 429 21.10 -11.21 11.85
C TRP A 429 22.24 -11.22 12.91
N GLY A 430 21.90 -11.55 14.19
CA GLY A 430 22.77 -12.29 15.14
C GLY A 430 22.54 -12.25 16.69
N SER A 431 21.62 -13.07 17.23
CA SER A 431 21.51 -13.85 18.51
C SER A 431 22.05 -13.47 19.94
N PHE A 432 21.22 -13.87 20.94
CA PHE A 432 21.36 -14.16 22.42
C PHE A 432 20.92 -13.02 23.37
N GLY A 433 19.95 -13.10 24.30
CA GLY A 433 19.20 -14.19 24.95
C GLY A 433 18.45 -13.66 26.21
N GLY A 434 17.22 -13.16 26.02
CA GLY A 434 16.24 -12.58 26.98
C GLY A 434 14.97 -12.23 26.16
N GLY A 435 13.83 -11.82 26.72
CA GLY A 435 12.58 -11.55 25.94
C GLY A 435 12.85 -10.77 24.64
N SER A 436 12.31 -11.23 23.52
CA SER A 436 12.67 -10.72 22.19
C SER A 436 11.62 -9.75 21.66
N SER A 437 12.07 -8.61 21.11
CA SER A 437 11.25 -7.80 20.21
C SER A 437 11.80 -7.87 18.79
N GLY A 438 10.89 -8.00 17.82
CA GLY A 438 11.19 -8.00 16.39
C GLY A 438 11.41 -6.62 15.79
N GLY A 439 11.48 -5.57 16.60
CA GLY A 439 11.34 -4.18 16.15
C GLY A 439 9.90 -3.70 16.09
N GLY A 440 8.95 -4.45 16.70
CA GLY A 440 7.55 -4.05 16.80
C GLY A 440 7.37 -2.84 17.72
N GLY A 441 6.34 -2.05 17.45
CA GLY A 441 6.02 -0.81 18.15
C GLY A 441 6.09 0.42 17.25
N ALA A 442 6.29 1.60 17.83
CA ALA A 442 6.25 2.87 17.10
C ALA A 442 7.23 3.89 17.66
N SER A 443 7.61 4.84 16.81
CA SER A 443 8.49 5.96 17.15
C SER A 443 7.75 7.28 16.89
N GLY A 444 8.18 8.33 17.58
CA GLY A 444 7.65 9.67 17.42
C GLY A 444 8.59 10.71 18.00
N GLY A 445 8.14 11.96 18.03
CA GLY A 445 8.93 13.06 18.55
C GLY A 445 8.12 14.34 18.73
N TRP A 446 8.75 15.38 19.26
CA TRP A 446 8.07 16.63 19.66
C TRP A 446 8.79 17.94 19.34
#